data_AF-A0A8H6WMC3-F1
#
_entry.id   AF-A0A8H6WMC3-F1
#
_cell.length_a   1.000
_cell.length_b   1.000
_cell.length_c   1.000
_cell.angle_alpha   90.00
_cell.angle_beta   90.00
_cell.angle_gamma   90.00
#
_symmetry.space_group_name_H-M   'P 1'
#
loop_
_entity.id
_entity.type
_entity.pdbx_description
1 polymer ?
#
loop_
_entity_poly.entity_id
_entity_poly.type
_entity_poly.pdbx_seq_one_letter_code
_entity_poly.pdbx_strand_id
1 'polypeptide(L)'
;MKVAFTPDLGHTIRLPSPSTGTVQLHLTATVHDEDDWRVLVATQARVQLWSNIGNPAWCEADFQPAKNIQEPDCDFVLAEQTRQLVLTVKVAVGQEYSFTYRVVHDDGQIEWLGAYGSNGSILVETASAASLDDAWTPGSARGTMIREVARDGEVAKLARTDYAAVFSSPELLVLAPKPDALLQTPTLVFSATPSGSLSFNSSTGSVGLSGESQLTFTSCESLAELQNALTTAQSGAIRVASGFSDATIIISSRRPAHVAILPKSHPQKVEIPLSVLAAGAPYPLCLYSPGTQSARFYSADTKLRIVFGASDGALLLVPMVEVAHEGRRWYVGVASANSESTPADVLPTPPPSPRLRPVVNRAPASPDPSFLNLAAAQNIAVPEAGPPSAVSKPRPSMWALIGYIGFSMLGWVARVVFCWRWWRKTPRKALSAPGPVDERTPLLADERRQRQPTVQVESTPTRPRSIPGISTTVQQGKVVLLVRGGTPEKVPVLLDGNAEEKRVLKMKMDMYLVEFVARSAGRMTVGSRP
;
A
#
# COMPACT_ATOMS: atom_id res chain seq x y z
N MET A 1 -17.32 9.11 22.44
CA MET A 1 -16.15 8.90 21.57
C MET A 1 -16.60 8.25 20.26
N LYS A 2 -16.18 8.73 19.09
CA LYS A 2 -16.49 8.14 17.78
C LYS A 2 -15.30 7.35 17.23
N VAL A 3 -15.36 6.03 17.41
CA VAL A 3 -14.35 5.09 16.93
C VAL A 3 -14.96 4.18 15.88
N ALA A 4 -14.35 4.09 14.70
CA ALA A 4 -14.69 3.11 13.68
C ALA A 4 -13.74 1.91 13.78
N PHE A 5 -14.29 0.69 13.72
CA PHE A 5 -13.52 -0.54 13.81
C PHE A 5 -13.50 -1.26 12.47
N THR A 6 -12.36 -1.86 12.16
CA THR A 6 -12.21 -2.86 11.12
C THR A 6 -11.61 -4.10 11.76
N PRO A 7 -12.35 -5.21 11.87
CA PRO A 7 -13.70 -5.44 11.37
C PRO A 7 -14.81 -4.68 12.11
N ASP A 8 -15.97 -4.54 11.46
CA ASP A 8 -17.19 -4.03 12.07
C ASP A 8 -17.91 -5.12 12.91
N LEU A 9 -18.80 -4.68 13.81
CA LEU A 9 -19.60 -5.58 14.64
C LEU A 9 -20.88 -6.02 13.93
N GLY A 10 -21.49 -7.10 14.41
CA GLY A 10 -22.79 -7.60 13.93
C GLY A 10 -22.73 -8.42 12.64
N HIS A 11 -21.55 -8.64 12.08
CA HIS A 11 -21.34 -9.41 10.85
C HIS A 11 -20.35 -10.55 11.05
N THR A 12 -20.56 -11.64 10.29
CA THR A 12 -19.57 -12.72 10.14
C THR A 12 -18.71 -12.42 8.92
N ILE A 13 -17.43 -12.17 9.15
CA ILE A 13 -16.46 -11.85 8.12
C ILE A 13 -15.69 -13.11 7.77
N ARG A 14 -15.77 -13.48 6.50
CA ARG A 14 -15.04 -14.64 5.96
C ARG A 14 -13.74 -14.18 5.33
N LEU A 15 -12.63 -14.71 5.80
CA LEU A 15 -11.29 -14.34 5.37
C LEU A 15 -10.63 -15.52 4.65
N PRO A 16 -10.54 -15.50 3.31
CA PRO A 16 -9.83 -16.54 2.57
C PRO A 16 -8.31 -16.42 2.82
N SER A 17 -7.70 -17.53 3.20
CA SER A 17 -6.26 -17.67 3.47
C SER A 17 -5.65 -18.79 2.61
N PRO A 18 -4.55 -18.54 1.89
CA PRO A 18 -3.87 -19.59 1.14
C PRO A 18 -3.12 -20.58 2.06
N SER A 19 -2.83 -20.18 3.29
CA SER A 19 -2.16 -21.01 4.29
C SER A 19 -3.18 -21.86 5.06
N THR A 20 -2.77 -23.08 5.47
CA THR A 20 -3.59 -24.00 6.29
C THR A 20 -3.28 -23.94 7.80
N GLY A 21 -2.30 -23.12 8.20
CA GLY A 21 -1.79 -23.04 9.57
C GLY A 21 -2.40 -21.89 10.36
N THR A 22 -1.54 -21.08 10.98
CA THR A 22 -1.95 -19.84 11.65
C THR A 22 -1.66 -18.64 10.76
N VAL A 23 -2.60 -17.68 10.74
CA VAL A 23 -2.43 -16.41 10.04
C VAL A 23 -2.45 -15.25 11.02
N GLN A 24 -1.91 -14.10 10.59
CA GLN A 24 -1.97 -12.86 11.35
C GLN A 24 -3.15 -12.02 10.88
N LEU A 25 -3.99 -11.61 11.82
CA LEU A 25 -5.02 -10.61 11.58
C LEU A 25 -4.56 -9.26 12.10
N HIS A 26 -4.85 -8.21 11.34
CA HIS A 26 -4.64 -6.82 11.69
C HIS A 26 -5.99 -6.14 11.90
N LEU A 27 -6.40 -6.01 13.15
CA LEU A 27 -7.57 -5.25 13.52
C LEU A 27 -7.18 -3.78 13.67
N THR A 28 -8.05 -2.88 13.22
CA THR A 28 -7.81 -1.45 13.34
C THR A 28 -8.98 -0.74 13.99
N ALA A 29 -8.68 0.31 14.75
CA ALA A 29 -9.66 1.21 15.35
C ALA A 29 -9.26 2.65 15.01
N THR A 30 -10.12 3.37 14.31
CA THR A 30 -9.85 4.74 13.84
C THR A 30 -10.68 5.73 14.64
N VAL A 31 -10.02 6.67 15.31
CA VAL A 31 -10.67 7.75 16.06
C VAL A 31 -10.82 8.96 15.13
N HIS A 32 -12.05 9.27 14.75
CA HIS A 32 -12.32 10.28 13.72
C HIS A 32 -12.18 11.73 14.21
N ASP A 33 -12.45 11.97 15.49
CA ASP A 33 -12.38 13.29 16.12
C ASP A 33 -11.04 13.49 16.84
N GLU A 34 -10.46 14.68 16.70
CA GLU A 34 -9.15 14.99 17.26
C GLU A 34 -9.27 15.19 18.77
N ASP A 35 -10.38 15.77 19.21
CA ASP A 35 -10.64 15.96 20.64
C ASP A 35 -10.87 14.62 21.33
N ASP A 36 -11.62 13.70 20.72
CA ASP A 36 -11.75 12.32 21.22
C ASP A 36 -10.39 11.61 21.33
N TRP A 37 -9.52 11.79 20.34
CA TRP A 37 -8.16 11.22 20.37
C TRP A 37 -7.33 11.83 21.51
N ARG A 38 -7.37 13.16 21.69
CA ARG A 38 -6.68 13.83 22.79
C ARG A 38 -7.22 13.37 24.14
N VAL A 39 -8.53 13.21 24.29
CA VAL A 39 -9.16 12.68 25.51
C VAL A 39 -8.67 11.27 25.78
N LEU A 40 -8.73 10.37 24.78
CA LEU A 40 -8.26 8.98 24.91
C LEU A 40 -6.80 8.92 25.39
N VAL A 41 -5.93 9.75 24.81
CA VAL A 41 -4.52 9.84 25.21
C VAL A 41 -4.36 10.44 26.60
N ALA A 42 -5.09 11.52 26.92
CA ALA A 42 -4.98 12.23 28.19
C ALA A 42 -5.48 11.40 29.38
N THR A 43 -6.58 10.66 29.21
CA THR A 43 -7.15 9.78 30.25
C THR A 43 -6.52 8.39 30.27
N GLN A 44 -5.50 8.14 29.44
CA GLN A 44 -4.90 6.81 29.25
C GLN A 44 -5.94 5.70 28.99
N ALA A 45 -7.05 6.05 28.33
CA ALA A 45 -8.11 5.09 28.05
C ALA A 45 -7.62 4.05 27.03
N ARG A 46 -7.96 2.78 27.27
CA ARG A 46 -7.53 1.65 26.44
C ARG A 46 -8.67 1.16 25.60
N VAL A 47 -8.50 1.20 24.28
CA VAL A 47 -9.41 0.52 23.34
C VAL A 47 -9.00 -0.95 23.29
N GLN A 48 -9.94 -1.84 23.57
CA GLN A 48 -9.68 -3.27 23.69
C GLN A 48 -10.60 -4.08 22.77
N LEU A 49 -10.02 -5.15 22.21
CA LEU A 49 -10.77 -6.27 21.66
C LEU A 49 -11.09 -7.22 22.82
N TRP A 50 -12.37 -7.57 22.98
CA TRP A 50 -12.79 -8.69 23.83
C TRP A 50 -13.18 -9.83 22.90
N SER A 51 -12.48 -10.96 22.92
CA SER A 51 -12.70 -12.05 21.95
C SER A 51 -12.27 -13.41 22.49
N ASN A 52 -12.65 -14.48 21.79
CA ASN A 52 -12.10 -15.82 21.99
C ASN A 52 -10.92 -16.14 21.03
N ILE A 53 -10.23 -15.11 20.52
CA ILE A 53 -9.07 -15.31 19.65
C ILE A 53 -7.87 -15.77 20.48
N GLY A 54 -7.25 -16.88 20.09
CA GLY A 54 -6.08 -17.45 20.77
C GLY A 54 -6.39 -18.17 22.09
N ASN A 55 -7.61 -18.05 22.61
CA ASN A 55 -8.07 -18.73 23.80
C ASN A 55 -9.55 -19.13 23.66
N PRO A 56 -9.94 -20.39 23.94
CA PRO A 56 -11.36 -20.78 23.94
C PRO A 56 -12.21 -19.97 24.93
N ALA A 57 -11.62 -19.41 25.98
CA ALA A 57 -12.26 -18.44 26.85
C ALA A 57 -12.06 -17.01 26.33
N TRP A 58 -13.08 -16.16 26.53
CA TRP A 58 -12.99 -14.75 26.15
C TRP A 58 -11.90 -14.03 26.94
N CYS A 59 -11.06 -13.28 26.24
CA CYS A 59 -9.97 -12.49 26.81
C CYS A 59 -9.88 -11.11 26.15
N GLU A 60 -9.21 -10.20 26.84
CA GLU A 60 -8.90 -8.86 26.35
C GLU A 60 -7.58 -8.83 25.57
N ALA A 61 -7.55 -7.98 24.54
CA ALA A 61 -6.35 -7.61 23.83
C ALA A 61 -6.36 -6.10 23.55
N ASP A 62 -5.29 -5.42 23.96
CA ASP A 62 -5.19 -3.97 23.89
C ASP A 62 -4.76 -3.52 22.50
N PHE A 63 -5.54 -2.64 21.87
CA PHE A 63 -5.09 -1.94 20.69
C PHE A 63 -3.94 -1.00 21.07
N GLN A 64 -2.93 -0.93 20.20
CA GLN A 64 -1.80 -0.04 20.38
C GLN A 64 -1.87 1.09 19.36
N PRO A 65 -1.49 2.32 19.70
CA PRO A 65 -1.32 3.36 18.70
C PRO A 65 -0.46 2.87 17.54
N ALA A 66 -0.93 3.04 16.30
CA ALA A 66 -0.08 2.85 15.14
C ALA A 66 1.19 3.68 15.39
N LYS A 67 2.37 3.06 15.26
CA LYS A 67 3.63 3.74 15.56
C LYS A 67 3.70 5.02 14.74
N ASN A 68 3.50 6.16 15.40
CA ASN A 68 3.52 7.45 14.75
C ASN A 68 4.99 7.78 14.49
N ILE A 69 5.48 7.45 13.29
CA ILE A 69 6.83 7.81 12.86
C ILE A 69 6.79 9.30 12.46
N GLN A 70 6.63 10.17 13.45
CA GLN A 70 7.02 11.57 13.30
C GLN A 70 8.53 11.65 13.48
N GLU A 71 9.26 11.36 12.41
CA GLU A 71 10.71 11.58 12.38
C GLU A 71 11.01 12.93 11.72
N PRO A 72 11.62 13.88 12.45
CA PRO A 72 11.91 15.23 11.93
C PRO A 72 12.90 15.22 10.74
N ASP A 73 13.63 14.12 10.52
CA ASP A 73 14.73 14.02 9.54
C ASP A 73 14.38 13.19 8.28
N CYS A 74 13.10 13.00 7.97
CA CYS A 74 12.70 12.26 6.78
C CYS A 74 12.41 13.17 5.58
N ASP A 75 12.80 12.69 4.40
CA ASP A 75 12.54 13.39 3.15
C ASP A 75 11.08 13.23 2.73
N PHE A 76 10.58 12.00 2.79
CA PHE A 76 9.18 11.73 2.52
C PHE A 76 8.57 10.96 3.68
N VAL A 77 7.41 11.42 4.12
CA VAL A 77 6.53 10.67 5.01
C VAL A 77 5.33 10.29 4.14
N LEU A 78 5.36 9.06 3.66
CA LEU A 78 4.24 8.46 2.91
C LEU A 78 3.21 7.82 3.84
N ALA A 79 3.42 7.95 5.15
CA ALA A 79 2.45 7.59 6.16
C ALA A 79 1.39 8.68 6.29
N GLU A 80 0.13 8.32 6.09
CA GLU A 80 -0.94 9.11 6.69
C GLU A 80 -0.75 9.11 8.20
N GLN A 81 -0.77 10.28 8.83
CA GLN A 81 -0.86 10.40 10.28
C GLN A 81 -2.28 10.01 10.69
N THR A 82 -2.54 8.71 10.72
CA THR A 82 -3.85 8.20 11.09
C THR A 82 -3.93 8.15 12.62
N ARG A 83 -5.03 8.66 13.17
CA ARG A 83 -5.45 8.47 14.58
C ARG A 83 -5.96 7.04 14.74
N GLN A 84 -5.12 6.10 14.36
CA GLN A 84 -5.43 4.69 14.21
C GLN A 84 -4.71 3.92 15.29
N LEU A 85 -5.46 3.04 15.93
CA LEU A 85 -4.94 2.02 16.82
C LEU A 85 -4.95 0.70 16.05
N VAL A 86 -3.93 -0.12 16.24
CA VAL A 86 -3.75 -1.40 15.54
C VAL A 86 -3.56 -2.50 16.59
N LEU A 87 -4.18 -3.65 16.33
CA LEU A 87 -4.01 -4.87 17.09
C LEU A 87 -3.70 -6.01 16.14
N THR A 88 -2.57 -6.68 16.35
CA THR A 88 -2.18 -7.86 15.58
C THR A 88 -2.38 -9.11 16.41
N VAL A 89 -3.18 -10.05 15.91
CA VAL A 89 -3.45 -11.34 16.58
C VAL A 89 -3.17 -12.50 15.64
N LYS A 90 -2.86 -13.68 16.20
CA LYS A 90 -2.69 -14.91 15.43
C LYS A 90 -3.92 -15.78 15.59
N VAL A 91 -4.46 -16.27 14.49
CA VAL A 91 -5.64 -17.13 14.44
C VAL A 91 -5.34 -18.39 13.64
N ALA A 92 -5.99 -19.50 13.99
CA ALA A 92 -5.92 -20.72 13.23
C ALA A 92 -6.90 -20.67 12.05
N VAL A 93 -6.47 -21.16 10.90
CA VAL A 93 -7.33 -21.31 9.72
C VAL A 93 -8.31 -22.47 9.97
N GLY A 94 -9.55 -22.29 9.51
CA GLY A 94 -10.66 -23.23 9.70
C GLY A 94 -11.42 -23.08 11.02
N GLN A 95 -11.18 -22.00 11.78
CA GLN A 95 -11.89 -21.71 13.02
C GLN A 95 -12.69 -20.41 12.93
N GLU A 96 -13.81 -20.38 13.65
CA GLU A 96 -14.65 -19.20 13.82
C GLU A 96 -14.38 -18.56 15.19
N TYR A 97 -14.18 -17.24 15.19
CA TYR A 97 -13.90 -16.44 16.39
C TYR A 97 -14.95 -15.37 16.56
N SER A 98 -15.49 -15.22 17.76
CA SER A 98 -16.42 -14.15 18.11
C SER A 98 -15.68 -13.03 18.84
N PHE A 99 -16.07 -11.79 18.58
CA PHE A 99 -15.45 -10.63 19.19
C PHE A 99 -16.43 -9.48 19.41
N THR A 100 -16.05 -8.59 20.33
CA THR A 100 -16.67 -7.27 20.54
C THR A 100 -15.59 -6.26 20.96
N TYR A 101 -15.96 -4.99 21.04
CA TYR A 101 -15.06 -3.89 21.40
C TYR A 101 -15.50 -3.19 22.67
N ARG A 102 -14.54 -2.66 23.42
CA ARG A 102 -14.78 -1.83 24.61
C ARG A 102 -13.68 -0.80 24.81
N VAL A 103 -14.00 0.27 25.51
CA VAL A 103 -13.03 1.23 26.07
C VAL A 103 -12.95 1.01 27.57
N VAL A 104 -11.74 0.88 28.08
CA VAL A 104 -11.48 0.80 29.53
C VAL A 104 -10.81 2.10 29.95
N HIS A 105 -11.47 2.83 30.85
CA HIS A 105 -10.96 4.05 31.43
C HIS A 105 -10.00 3.75 32.59
N ASP A 106 -9.21 4.74 32.98
CA ASP A 106 -8.23 4.65 34.08
C ASP A 106 -8.87 4.40 35.45
N ASP A 107 -10.11 4.86 35.65
CA ASP A 107 -10.94 4.60 36.83
C ASP A 107 -11.54 3.17 36.88
N GLY A 108 -11.31 2.37 35.84
CA GLY A 108 -11.85 1.01 35.71
C GLY A 108 -13.26 0.95 35.12
N GLN A 109 -13.88 2.08 34.76
CA GLN A 109 -15.14 2.09 34.02
C GLN A 109 -14.94 1.45 32.64
N ILE A 110 -15.90 0.62 32.24
CA ILE A 110 -15.92 -0.06 30.95
C ILE A 110 -17.08 0.47 30.12
N GLU A 111 -16.75 1.07 28.98
CA GLU A 111 -17.71 1.43 27.94
C GLU A 111 -17.71 0.35 26.85
N TRP A 112 -18.78 -0.45 26.80
CA TRP A 112 -18.95 -1.42 25.72
C TRP A 112 -19.39 -0.71 24.44
N LEU A 113 -18.66 -0.93 23.35
CA LEU A 113 -18.94 -0.28 22.06
C LEU A 113 -19.86 -1.14 21.17
N GLY A 114 -20.08 -2.41 21.54
CA GLY A 114 -21.06 -3.30 20.92
C GLY A 114 -22.36 -3.39 21.71
N ALA A 115 -23.46 -3.70 21.03
CA ALA A 115 -24.73 -4.04 21.66
C ALA A 115 -24.75 -5.51 22.12
N TYR A 116 -25.53 -5.80 23.16
CA TYR A 116 -25.75 -7.17 23.61
C TYR A 116 -26.31 -8.03 22.48
N GLY A 117 -25.66 -9.17 22.20
CA GLY A 117 -26.06 -10.08 21.12
C GLY A 117 -25.61 -9.65 19.72
N SER A 118 -24.91 -8.52 19.57
CA SER A 118 -24.42 -8.01 18.28
C SER A 118 -22.89 -8.15 18.14
N ASN A 119 -22.35 -9.26 18.61
CA ASN A 119 -20.93 -9.57 18.43
C ASN A 119 -20.59 -9.73 16.95
N GLY A 120 -19.36 -9.37 16.57
CA GLY A 120 -18.80 -9.76 15.29
C GLY A 120 -18.27 -11.19 15.32
N SER A 121 -18.15 -11.80 14.15
CA SER A 121 -17.51 -13.09 13.97
C SER A 121 -16.47 -13.04 12.84
N ILE A 122 -15.35 -13.73 13.00
CA ILE A 122 -14.31 -13.91 11.98
C ILE A 122 -14.17 -15.40 11.72
N LEU A 123 -14.39 -15.81 10.47
CA LEU A 123 -14.12 -17.16 10.01
C LEU A 123 -12.98 -17.11 8.99
N VAL A 124 -11.84 -17.71 9.33
CA VAL A 124 -10.71 -17.82 8.39
C VAL A 124 -10.84 -19.13 7.64
N GLU A 125 -11.02 -19.08 6.32
CA GLU A 125 -11.20 -20.27 5.48
C GLU A 125 -9.97 -20.51 4.63
N THR A 126 -9.64 -21.78 4.36
CA THR A 126 -8.59 -22.11 3.40
C THR A 126 -9.10 -21.84 1.99
N ALA A 127 -8.52 -20.85 1.31
CA ALA A 127 -8.88 -20.48 -0.05
C ALA A 127 -7.70 -19.78 -0.75
N SER A 128 -7.61 -19.89 -2.06
CA SER A 128 -6.57 -19.21 -2.83
C SER A 128 -6.76 -17.69 -2.79
N ALA A 129 -5.64 -16.94 -2.81
CA ALA A 129 -5.68 -15.48 -2.83
C ALA A 129 -6.35 -14.93 -4.12
N ALA A 130 -6.22 -15.67 -5.22
CA ALA A 130 -6.88 -15.40 -6.49
C ALA A 130 -7.60 -16.66 -6.98
N SER A 131 -8.79 -16.47 -7.53
CA SER A 131 -9.48 -17.44 -8.38
C SER A 131 -8.87 -17.34 -9.78
N LEU A 132 -8.22 -18.43 -10.17
CA LEU A 132 -7.67 -18.67 -11.50
C LEU A 132 -8.59 -19.65 -12.20
N ASP A 133 -8.89 -19.41 -13.48
CA ASP A 133 -9.67 -20.36 -14.27
C ASP A 133 -8.84 -21.58 -14.70
N ASP A 134 -9.50 -22.55 -15.33
CA ASP A 134 -8.88 -23.82 -15.73
C ASP A 134 -7.82 -23.69 -16.83
N ALA A 135 -7.67 -22.49 -17.43
CA ALA A 135 -6.65 -22.22 -18.45
C ALA A 135 -5.25 -21.98 -17.86
N TRP A 136 -5.14 -21.80 -16.54
CA TRP A 136 -3.87 -21.66 -15.86
C TRP A 136 -3.20 -23.02 -15.64
N THR A 137 -1.93 -23.11 -16.01
CA THR A 137 -1.10 -24.32 -15.85
C THR A 137 0.08 -24.05 -14.92
N PRO A 138 0.60 -25.05 -14.18
CA PRO A 138 1.80 -24.87 -13.36
C PRO A 138 3.02 -24.49 -14.21
N GLY A 139 3.75 -23.44 -13.79
CA GLY A 139 4.99 -23.02 -14.43
C GLY A 139 6.22 -23.83 -13.99
N SER A 140 7.38 -23.50 -14.56
CA SER A 140 8.65 -24.18 -14.24
C SER A 140 9.17 -23.88 -12.84
N ALA A 141 8.81 -22.71 -12.28
CA ALA A 141 9.16 -22.33 -10.93
C ALA A 141 8.05 -22.69 -9.93
N ARG A 142 8.44 -23.06 -8.71
CA ARG A 142 7.50 -23.44 -7.66
C ARG A 142 6.56 -22.28 -7.34
N GLY A 143 5.25 -22.55 -7.32
CA GLY A 143 4.23 -21.56 -6.99
C GLY A 143 3.93 -20.56 -8.12
N THR A 144 4.53 -20.75 -9.29
CA THR A 144 4.19 -19.97 -10.49
C THR A 144 3.13 -20.68 -11.30
N MET A 145 2.20 -19.91 -11.85
CA MET A 145 1.19 -20.37 -12.82
C MET A 145 1.40 -19.62 -14.13
N ILE A 146 1.16 -20.27 -15.27
CA ILE A 146 1.32 -19.72 -16.61
C ILE A 146 0.00 -19.88 -17.36
N ARG A 147 -0.36 -18.89 -18.16
CA ARG A 147 -1.53 -18.94 -19.04
C ARG A 147 -1.22 -18.28 -20.38
N GLU A 148 -1.60 -18.93 -21.47
CA GLU A 148 -1.60 -18.32 -22.79
C GLU A 148 -2.95 -17.66 -23.05
N VAL A 149 -2.93 -16.40 -23.47
CA VAL A 149 -4.14 -15.62 -23.71
C VAL A 149 -4.12 -15.11 -25.14
N ALA A 150 -5.10 -15.55 -25.93
CA ALA A 150 -5.26 -15.17 -27.33
C ALA A 150 -6.23 -13.99 -27.55
N ARG A 151 -6.98 -13.59 -26.52
CA ARG A 151 -8.00 -12.53 -26.61
C ARG A 151 -8.12 -11.78 -25.30
N ASP A 152 -8.50 -10.52 -25.40
CA ASP A 152 -8.76 -9.65 -24.26
C ASP A 152 -9.80 -10.27 -23.31
N GLY A 153 -9.56 -10.14 -22.01
CA GLY A 153 -10.48 -10.68 -21.01
C GLY A 153 -9.99 -10.59 -19.58
N GLU A 154 -10.87 -10.97 -18.65
CA GLU A 154 -10.52 -11.19 -17.25
C GLU A 154 -9.70 -12.48 -17.14
N VAL A 155 -8.50 -12.38 -16.56
CA VAL A 155 -7.55 -13.49 -16.47
C VAL A 155 -7.44 -14.05 -15.06
N ALA A 156 -7.77 -13.24 -14.05
CA ALA A 156 -7.84 -13.66 -12.66
C ALA A 156 -8.83 -12.76 -11.90
N LYS A 157 -9.44 -13.34 -10.86
CA LYS A 157 -10.28 -12.60 -9.93
C LYS A 157 -9.78 -12.80 -8.51
N LEU A 158 -9.43 -11.73 -7.83
CA LEU A 158 -8.99 -11.80 -6.45
C LEU A 158 -10.15 -12.25 -5.56
N ALA A 159 -9.86 -13.11 -4.58
CA ALA A 159 -10.86 -13.55 -3.61
C ALA A 159 -11.36 -12.38 -2.73
N ARG A 160 -10.60 -11.28 -2.68
CA ARG A 160 -10.85 -10.09 -1.87
C ARG A 160 -10.47 -8.83 -2.64
N THR A 161 -11.16 -7.74 -2.34
CA THR A 161 -10.93 -6.40 -2.91
C THR A 161 -10.01 -5.54 -2.04
N ASP A 162 -9.36 -6.15 -1.04
CA ASP A 162 -8.42 -5.51 -0.13
C ASP A 162 -7.00 -5.51 -0.67
N TYR A 163 -6.82 -5.60 -1.99
CA TYR A 163 -5.54 -5.39 -2.66
C TYR A 163 -5.48 -4.02 -3.33
N ALA A 164 -4.29 -3.44 -3.37
CA ALA A 164 -3.98 -2.25 -4.13
C ALA A 164 -2.87 -2.56 -5.15
N ALA A 165 -2.98 -1.94 -6.34
CA ALA A 165 -1.91 -1.97 -7.33
C ALA A 165 -0.78 -1.03 -6.89
N VAL A 166 0.21 -1.59 -6.21
CA VAL A 166 1.41 -0.86 -5.77
C VAL A 166 2.35 -0.55 -6.93
N PHE A 167 2.28 -1.35 -7.99
CA PHE A 167 2.94 -1.07 -9.27
C PHE A 167 2.07 -1.59 -10.41
N SER A 168 1.82 -0.75 -11.41
CA SER A 168 1.09 -1.12 -12.63
C SER A 168 1.82 -0.63 -13.86
N SER A 169 2.03 -1.54 -14.80
CA SER A 169 2.56 -1.31 -16.14
C SER A 169 1.95 -2.37 -17.07
N PRO A 170 1.99 -2.18 -18.41
CA PRO A 170 1.43 -3.16 -19.33
C PRO A 170 2.00 -4.58 -19.16
N GLU A 171 3.28 -4.70 -18.80
CA GLU A 171 3.99 -5.98 -18.70
C GLU A 171 4.05 -6.53 -17.26
N LEU A 172 3.80 -5.70 -16.25
CA LEU A 172 3.93 -6.10 -14.85
C LEU A 172 2.91 -5.37 -13.99
N LEU A 173 2.17 -6.16 -13.23
CA LEU A 173 1.25 -5.71 -12.21
C LEU A 173 1.64 -6.37 -10.88
N VAL A 174 1.88 -5.54 -9.87
CA VAL A 174 2.18 -5.99 -8.51
C VAL A 174 1.06 -5.50 -7.60
N LEU A 175 0.38 -6.45 -6.97
CA LEU A 175 -0.73 -6.20 -6.06
C LEU A 175 -0.28 -6.55 -4.65
N ALA A 176 -0.32 -5.58 -3.75
CA ALA A 176 -0.06 -5.80 -2.34
C ALA A 176 -1.37 -5.68 -1.55
N PRO A 177 -1.46 -6.35 -0.39
CA PRO A 177 -2.57 -6.13 0.52
C PRO A 177 -2.63 -4.65 0.89
N LYS A 178 -3.83 -4.10 0.96
CA LYS A 178 -4.08 -2.76 1.46
C LYS A 178 -3.64 -2.68 2.92
N PRO A 179 -3.34 -1.49 3.40
CA PRO A 179 -2.71 -1.36 4.70
C PRO A 179 -3.67 -1.58 5.87
N ASP A 180 -4.96 -1.41 5.60
CA ASP A 180 -6.10 -1.71 6.46
C ASP A 180 -6.67 -3.12 6.21
N ALA A 181 -5.99 -3.95 5.41
CA ALA A 181 -6.38 -5.33 5.18
C ALA A 181 -6.39 -6.12 6.49
N LEU A 182 -7.54 -6.73 6.80
CA LEU A 182 -7.73 -7.49 8.03
C LEU A 182 -6.82 -8.73 8.11
N LEU A 183 -6.48 -9.34 6.98
CA LEU A 183 -5.62 -10.52 6.92
C LEU A 183 -4.35 -10.16 6.17
N GLN A 184 -3.20 -10.54 6.73
CA GLN A 184 -1.92 -10.42 6.02
C GLN A 184 -1.88 -11.46 4.89
N THR A 185 -2.13 -11.02 3.66
CA THR A 185 -2.10 -11.88 2.47
C THR A 185 -0.80 -11.74 1.68
N PRO A 186 -0.42 -12.73 0.85
CA PRO A 186 0.78 -12.63 0.03
C PRO A 186 0.71 -11.48 -0.99
N THR A 187 1.87 -10.99 -1.43
CA THR A 187 1.93 -10.07 -2.57
C THR A 187 1.75 -10.85 -3.86
N LEU A 188 0.92 -10.37 -4.77
CA LEU A 188 0.62 -11.04 -6.03
C LEU A 188 1.36 -10.34 -7.16
N VAL A 189 2.03 -11.11 -8.00
CA VAL A 189 2.77 -10.61 -9.16
C VAL A 189 2.19 -11.24 -10.42
N PHE A 190 1.73 -10.39 -11.33
CA PHE A 190 1.34 -10.78 -12.68
C PHE A 190 2.33 -10.16 -13.66
N SER A 191 2.88 -10.97 -14.56
CA SER A 191 3.71 -10.49 -15.66
C SER A 191 3.16 -10.97 -17.00
N ALA A 192 3.23 -10.11 -18.01
CA ALA A 192 2.81 -10.36 -19.38
C ALA A 192 4.00 -10.18 -20.32
N THR A 193 4.02 -10.94 -21.42
CA THR A 193 4.91 -10.66 -22.54
C THR A 193 4.60 -9.29 -23.16
N PRO A 194 5.56 -8.62 -23.84
CA PRO A 194 5.41 -7.23 -24.32
C PRO A 194 4.24 -6.96 -25.29
N SER A 195 3.62 -8.00 -25.84
CA SER A 195 2.44 -7.91 -26.70
C SER A 195 1.12 -7.73 -25.94
N GLY A 196 1.14 -7.90 -24.61
CA GLY A 196 -0.01 -7.72 -23.73
C GLY A 196 0.04 -6.43 -22.90
N SER A 197 -1.13 -6.01 -22.41
CA SER A 197 -1.27 -4.96 -21.41
C SER A 197 -2.19 -5.40 -20.27
N LEU A 198 -1.61 -5.54 -19.08
CA LEU A 198 -2.30 -5.81 -17.83
C LEU A 198 -3.08 -4.58 -17.35
N SER A 199 -4.18 -4.84 -16.64
CA SER A 199 -5.00 -3.85 -15.95
C SER A 199 -5.58 -4.44 -14.67
N PHE A 200 -5.82 -3.60 -13.66
CA PHE A 200 -6.43 -4.01 -12.41
C PHE A 200 -7.62 -3.15 -12.06
N ASN A 201 -8.76 -3.78 -11.77
CA ASN A 201 -9.91 -3.10 -11.21
C ASN A 201 -10.00 -3.37 -9.71
N SER A 202 -9.64 -2.37 -8.91
CA SER A 202 -9.62 -2.47 -7.45
C SER A 202 -11.01 -2.62 -6.81
N SER A 203 -12.08 -2.23 -7.51
CA SER A 203 -13.46 -2.33 -7.01
C SER A 203 -14.03 -3.74 -7.14
N THR A 204 -13.70 -4.44 -8.22
CA THR A 204 -14.13 -5.82 -8.49
C THR A 204 -13.09 -6.85 -8.09
N GLY A 205 -11.84 -6.42 -7.88
CA GLY A 205 -10.69 -7.31 -7.71
C GLY A 205 -10.34 -8.07 -8.98
N SER A 206 -10.77 -7.63 -10.16
CA SER A 206 -10.47 -8.33 -11.42
C SER A 206 -9.16 -7.85 -12.04
N VAL A 207 -8.39 -8.80 -12.57
CA VAL A 207 -7.20 -8.55 -13.37
C VAL A 207 -7.56 -8.83 -14.82
N GLY A 208 -7.45 -7.80 -15.66
CA GLY A 208 -7.71 -7.88 -17.09
C GLY A 208 -6.40 -7.90 -17.88
N LEU A 209 -6.43 -8.59 -19.02
CA LEU A 209 -5.39 -8.52 -20.04
C LEU A 209 -6.01 -8.04 -21.35
N SER A 210 -5.27 -7.20 -22.08
CA SER A 210 -5.53 -6.86 -23.48
C SER A 210 -4.33 -7.25 -24.34
N GLY A 211 -4.57 -7.74 -25.55
CA GLY A 211 -3.56 -8.27 -26.47
C GLY A 211 -3.23 -9.75 -26.26
N GLU A 212 -2.61 -10.35 -27.27
CA GLU A 212 -2.13 -11.73 -27.22
C GLU A 212 -0.85 -11.80 -26.38
N SER A 213 -0.84 -12.59 -25.31
CA SER A 213 0.30 -12.65 -24.41
C SER A 213 0.38 -13.97 -23.65
N GLN A 214 1.59 -14.37 -23.29
CA GLN A 214 1.79 -15.33 -22.22
C GLN A 214 1.80 -14.57 -20.88
N LEU A 215 1.03 -15.07 -19.92
CA LEU A 215 0.93 -14.53 -18.57
C LEU A 215 1.62 -15.46 -17.58
N THR A 216 2.30 -14.88 -16.60
CA THR A 216 2.80 -15.57 -15.42
C THR A 216 2.19 -14.93 -14.19
N PHE A 217 1.71 -15.76 -13.27
CA PHE A 217 1.19 -15.37 -11.97
C PHE A 217 2.02 -16.01 -10.87
N THR A 218 2.45 -15.23 -9.88
CA THR A 218 3.16 -15.72 -8.70
C THR A 218 2.58 -15.11 -7.43
N SER A 219 2.22 -15.95 -6.47
CA SER A 219 1.86 -15.54 -5.12
C SER A 219 3.11 -15.58 -4.24
N CYS A 220 3.52 -14.43 -3.70
CA CYS A 220 4.76 -14.27 -2.96
C CYS A 220 4.47 -14.08 -1.46
N GLU A 221 4.80 -15.08 -0.65
CA GLU A 221 4.65 -15.04 0.81
C GLU A 221 5.86 -14.38 1.50
N SER A 222 7.00 -14.32 0.80
CA SER A 222 8.23 -13.71 1.31
C SER A 222 8.83 -12.68 0.36
N LEU A 223 9.64 -11.78 0.92
CA LEU A 223 10.39 -10.80 0.13
C LEU A 223 11.34 -11.48 -0.89
N ALA A 224 11.90 -12.64 -0.53
CA ALA A 224 12.79 -13.39 -1.43
C ALA A 224 12.04 -13.96 -2.63
N GLU A 225 10.83 -14.50 -2.42
CA GLU A 225 9.95 -14.96 -3.50
C GLU A 225 9.53 -13.79 -4.39
N LEU A 226 9.17 -12.65 -3.79
CA LEU A 226 8.84 -11.44 -4.54
C LEU A 226 10.02 -10.97 -5.39
N GLN A 227 11.23 -10.94 -4.84
CA GLN A 227 12.43 -10.57 -5.60
C GLN A 227 12.71 -11.55 -6.74
N ASN A 228 12.52 -12.85 -6.53
CA ASN A 228 12.69 -13.87 -7.58
C ASN A 228 11.62 -13.71 -8.68
N ALA A 229 10.36 -13.51 -8.31
CA ALA A 229 9.26 -13.28 -9.24
C ALA A 229 9.51 -12.03 -10.09
N LEU A 230 9.89 -10.92 -9.45
CA LEU A 230 10.21 -9.67 -10.13
C LEU A 230 11.44 -9.78 -11.02
N THR A 231 12.47 -10.51 -10.61
CA THR A 231 13.67 -10.75 -11.44
C THR A 231 13.34 -11.59 -12.67
N THR A 232 12.44 -12.57 -12.53
CA THR A 232 11.95 -13.40 -13.65
C THR A 232 11.08 -12.57 -14.61
N ALA A 233 10.33 -11.61 -14.07
CA ALA A 233 9.49 -10.69 -14.84
C ALA A 233 10.26 -9.46 -15.39
N GLN A 234 11.57 -9.34 -15.16
CA GLN A 234 12.34 -8.22 -15.68
C GLN A 234 12.32 -8.20 -17.21
N SER A 235 11.76 -7.14 -17.76
CA SER A 235 11.89 -6.78 -19.15
C SER A 235 12.84 -5.60 -19.30
N GLY A 236 13.24 -5.27 -20.54
CA GLY A 236 13.99 -4.02 -20.79
C GLY A 236 13.25 -2.77 -20.30
N ALA A 237 11.93 -2.87 -20.07
CA ALA A 237 11.09 -1.78 -19.61
C ALA A 237 11.02 -1.64 -18.08
N ILE A 238 11.49 -2.61 -17.29
CA ILE A 238 11.32 -2.63 -15.83
C ILE A 238 12.64 -3.00 -15.17
N ARG A 239 13.03 -2.22 -14.17
CA ARG A 239 14.22 -2.48 -13.35
C ARG A 239 13.80 -2.77 -11.92
N VAL A 240 14.37 -3.82 -11.35
CA VAL A 240 14.17 -4.18 -9.95
C VAL A 240 15.50 -3.97 -9.25
N ALA A 241 15.53 -3.10 -8.26
CA ALA A 241 16.69 -2.94 -7.40
C ALA A 241 16.44 -3.71 -6.09
N SER A 242 17.13 -4.84 -5.98
CA SER A 242 17.27 -5.63 -4.76
C SER A 242 18.67 -5.38 -4.17
N GLY A 243 18.80 -5.42 -2.85
CA GLY A 243 20.07 -5.12 -2.16
C GLY A 243 19.92 -4.16 -0.98
N PHE A 244 18.73 -3.61 -0.78
CA PHE A 244 18.36 -2.93 0.46
C PHE A 244 17.85 -3.96 1.45
N SER A 245 18.31 -3.91 2.70
CA SER A 245 17.94 -4.87 3.76
C SER A 245 16.44 -4.97 4.01
N ASP A 246 15.72 -3.91 3.64
CA ASP A 246 14.43 -3.54 4.22
C ASP A 246 13.36 -3.21 3.19
N ALA A 247 13.68 -3.16 1.90
CA ALA A 247 12.71 -2.89 0.85
C ALA A 247 13.13 -3.46 -0.51
N THR A 248 12.14 -3.74 -1.36
CA THR A 248 12.33 -4.01 -2.78
C THR A 248 11.83 -2.80 -3.57
N ILE A 249 12.62 -2.36 -4.55
CA ILE A 249 12.28 -1.20 -5.38
C ILE A 249 12.05 -1.66 -6.81
N ILE A 250 10.93 -1.23 -7.39
CA ILE A 250 10.55 -1.48 -8.78
C ILE A 250 10.50 -0.14 -9.50
N ILE A 251 11.18 -0.04 -10.63
CA ILE A 251 11.30 1.19 -11.41
C ILE A 251 10.89 0.90 -12.85
N SER A 252 9.88 1.61 -13.35
CA SER A 252 9.58 1.59 -14.79
C SER A 252 10.60 2.42 -15.56
N SER A 253 11.04 1.95 -16.72
CA SER A 253 11.87 2.71 -17.66
C SER A 253 11.13 3.86 -18.37
N ARG A 254 9.78 3.87 -18.32
CA ARG A 254 8.96 4.93 -18.92
C ARG A 254 9.25 6.26 -18.22
N ARG A 255 9.01 7.38 -18.91
CA ARG A 255 9.19 8.73 -18.35
C ARG A 255 7.83 9.45 -18.34
N PRO A 256 7.38 9.98 -17.19
CA PRO A 256 7.97 9.85 -15.85
C PRO A 256 8.06 8.38 -15.40
N ALA A 257 9.09 8.06 -14.61
CA ALA A 257 9.31 6.69 -14.15
C ALA A 257 8.45 6.41 -12.92
N HIS A 258 7.65 5.35 -12.99
CA HIS A 258 6.90 4.84 -11.85
C HIS A 258 7.87 4.09 -10.95
N VAL A 259 7.91 4.47 -9.68
CA VAL A 259 8.74 3.88 -8.65
C VAL A 259 7.80 3.32 -7.58
N ALA A 260 7.80 2.01 -7.41
CA ALA A 260 7.13 1.35 -6.30
C ALA A 260 8.17 0.86 -5.31
N ILE A 261 7.95 1.13 -4.03
CA ILE A 261 8.83 0.69 -2.96
C ILE A 261 8.00 -0.19 -2.03
N LEU A 262 8.41 -1.45 -1.93
CA LEU A 262 7.74 -2.50 -1.17
C LEU A 262 8.58 -2.79 0.07
N PRO A 263 8.24 -2.20 1.24
CA PRO A 263 8.99 -2.43 2.46
C PRO A 263 8.78 -3.86 2.96
N LYS A 264 9.76 -4.37 3.69
CA LYS A 264 9.73 -5.72 4.26
C LYS A 264 8.75 -5.83 5.43
N SER A 265 8.62 -4.76 6.21
CA SER A 265 7.61 -4.64 7.27
C SER A 265 7.12 -3.21 7.40
N HIS A 266 5.89 -3.02 7.83
CA HIS A 266 5.33 -1.70 8.09
C HIS A 266 5.25 -1.39 9.60
N PRO A 267 5.38 -0.12 10.00
CA PRO A 267 5.98 0.99 9.27
C PRO A 267 7.52 0.93 9.33
N GLN A 268 8.21 1.36 8.27
CA GLN A 268 9.68 1.27 8.18
C GLN A 268 10.29 2.50 7.52
N LYS A 269 11.43 2.93 8.07
CA LYS A 269 12.32 3.91 7.47
C LYS A 269 13.25 3.20 6.49
N VAL A 270 13.27 3.66 5.25
CA VAL A 270 14.14 3.13 4.20
C VAL A 270 15.03 4.26 3.69
N GLU A 271 16.33 3.98 3.63
CA GLU A 271 17.33 4.89 3.04
C GLU A 271 17.74 4.35 1.67
N ILE A 272 17.48 5.13 0.61
CA ILE A 272 17.67 4.71 -0.77
C ILE A 272 18.64 5.69 -1.45
N PRO A 273 19.78 5.24 -1.98
CA PRO A 273 20.64 6.07 -2.81
C PRO A 273 19.87 6.49 -4.07
N LEU A 274 19.79 7.80 -4.36
CA LEU A 274 19.10 8.27 -5.55
C LEU A 274 19.74 7.78 -6.85
N SER A 275 21.02 7.43 -6.85
CA SER A 275 21.68 6.81 -8.00
C SER A 275 20.96 5.54 -8.47
N VAL A 276 20.34 4.81 -7.55
CA VAL A 276 19.55 3.60 -7.85
C VAL A 276 18.21 3.97 -8.48
N LEU A 277 17.54 5.01 -7.97
CA LEU A 277 16.26 5.48 -8.52
C LEU A 277 16.41 6.17 -9.87
N ALA A 278 17.45 7.00 -10.01
CA ALA A 278 17.72 7.77 -11.20
C ALA A 278 17.88 6.86 -12.42
N ALA A 279 18.51 5.68 -12.26
CA ALA A 279 18.59 4.64 -13.29
C ALA A 279 19.03 5.13 -14.69
N GLY A 280 19.81 6.22 -14.77
CA GLY A 280 20.23 6.86 -16.02
C GLY A 280 19.37 8.06 -16.48
N ALA A 281 18.42 8.51 -15.68
CA ALA A 281 17.71 9.76 -15.88
C ALA A 281 18.65 10.95 -15.62
N PRO A 282 18.63 11.99 -16.48
CA PRO A 282 19.44 13.17 -16.27
C PRO A 282 18.95 13.95 -15.05
N TYR A 283 19.89 14.48 -14.27
CA TYR A 283 19.57 15.44 -13.22
C TYR A 283 19.27 16.82 -13.83
N PRO A 284 18.46 17.65 -13.14
CA PRO A 284 17.80 17.37 -11.86
C PRO A 284 16.56 16.49 -11.94
N LEU A 285 16.19 15.88 -10.81
CA LEU A 285 15.04 14.99 -10.69
C LEU A 285 14.09 15.49 -9.61
N CYS A 286 12.79 15.24 -9.78
CA CYS A 286 11.80 15.44 -8.75
C CYS A 286 11.12 14.10 -8.43
N LEU A 287 11.07 13.73 -7.16
CA LEU A 287 10.20 12.66 -6.71
C LEU A 287 8.87 13.26 -6.31
N TYR A 288 7.78 12.69 -6.79
CA TYR A 288 6.42 13.14 -6.53
C TYR A 288 5.59 11.96 -6.04
N SER A 289 4.90 12.12 -4.92
CA SER A 289 3.92 11.17 -4.40
C SER A 289 2.53 11.70 -4.70
N PRO A 290 1.78 11.08 -5.63
CA PRO A 290 0.44 11.51 -5.97
C PRO A 290 -0.52 11.46 -4.78
N GLY A 291 -0.43 10.42 -3.94
CA GLY A 291 -1.31 10.22 -2.79
C GLY A 291 -1.16 11.30 -1.72
N THR A 292 0.07 11.65 -1.36
CA THR A 292 0.34 12.69 -0.34
C THR A 292 0.46 14.10 -0.92
N GLN A 293 0.32 14.25 -2.25
CA GLN A 293 0.60 15.47 -3.00
C GLN A 293 1.93 16.11 -2.59
N SER A 294 2.93 15.29 -2.26
CA SER A 294 4.23 15.74 -1.79
C SER A 294 5.26 15.55 -2.88
N ALA A 295 6.13 16.54 -3.05
CA ALA A 295 7.17 16.54 -4.07
C ALA A 295 8.46 17.07 -3.47
N ARG A 296 9.59 16.48 -3.85
CA ARG A 296 10.92 16.95 -3.48
C ARG A 296 11.85 16.90 -4.67
N PHE A 297 12.63 17.96 -4.78
CA PHE A 297 13.64 18.13 -5.81
C PHE A 297 14.97 17.61 -5.31
N TYR A 298 15.67 16.90 -6.18
CA TYR A 298 16.98 16.35 -5.87
C TYR A 298 18.00 16.74 -6.94
N SER A 299 19.15 17.19 -6.44
CA SER A 299 20.41 17.22 -7.18
C SER A 299 21.16 15.90 -6.99
N ALA A 300 22.16 15.65 -7.83
CA ALA A 300 22.96 14.44 -7.80
C ALA A 300 23.48 14.07 -6.39
N ASP A 301 23.69 12.78 -6.18
CA ASP A 301 24.38 12.16 -5.03
C ASP A 301 23.73 12.35 -3.65
N THR A 302 22.41 12.56 -3.60
CA THR A 302 21.68 12.56 -2.32
C THR A 302 21.11 11.18 -1.99
N LYS A 303 21.01 10.89 -0.70
CA LYS A 303 20.30 9.72 -0.19
C LYS A 303 18.88 10.14 0.17
N LEU A 304 17.92 9.31 -0.21
CA LEU A 304 16.51 9.53 0.03
C LEU A 304 16.10 8.77 1.29
N ARG A 305 15.58 9.49 2.29
CA ARG A 305 15.00 8.88 3.49
C ARG A 305 13.49 8.91 3.43
N ILE A 306 12.88 7.74 3.26
CA ILE A 306 11.42 7.61 3.18
C ILE A 306 10.92 6.85 4.40
N VAL A 307 9.86 7.36 5.00
CA VAL A 307 9.03 6.65 5.96
C VAL A 307 7.79 6.18 5.25
N PHE A 308 7.66 4.87 5.13
CA PHE A 308 6.43 4.24 4.64
C PHE A 308 5.49 4.06 5.81
N GLY A 309 4.28 4.61 5.68
CA GLY A 309 3.20 4.22 6.55
C GLY A 309 2.46 3.04 5.97
N ALA A 310 1.19 3.01 6.29
CA ALA A 310 0.27 2.04 5.76
C ALA A 310 0.14 2.24 4.23
N SER A 311 -0.18 3.46 3.78
CA SER A 311 -0.51 3.83 2.40
C SER A 311 0.56 3.55 1.34
N ASP A 312 0.06 3.26 0.12
CA ASP A 312 0.78 2.86 -1.08
C ASP A 312 2.05 3.69 -1.35
N GLY A 313 3.19 3.00 -1.41
CA GLY A 313 4.52 3.57 -1.69
C GLY A 313 4.75 4.00 -3.14
N ALA A 314 3.70 4.38 -3.87
CA ALA A 314 3.77 4.79 -5.27
C ALA A 314 4.37 6.19 -5.39
N LEU A 315 5.51 6.26 -6.08
CA LEU A 315 6.25 7.47 -6.36
C LEU A 315 6.42 7.63 -7.87
N LEU A 316 6.42 8.87 -8.33
CA LEU A 316 6.77 9.24 -9.69
C LEU A 316 8.12 9.94 -9.66
N LEU A 317 9.07 9.41 -10.42
CA LEU A 317 10.35 10.06 -10.68
C LEU A 317 10.24 10.87 -11.97
N VAL A 318 10.20 12.18 -11.79
CA VAL A 318 9.94 13.16 -12.84
C VAL A 318 11.26 13.84 -13.22
N PRO A 319 11.76 13.69 -14.46
CA PRO A 319 12.88 14.48 -14.93
C PRO A 319 12.51 15.95 -14.99
N MET A 320 13.41 16.80 -14.48
CA MET A 320 13.22 18.24 -14.45
C MET A 320 14.09 18.88 -15.53
N VAL A 321 13.51 19.75 -16.34
CA VAL A 321 14.23 20.48 -17.40
C VAL A 321 14.35 21.94 -17.00
N GLU A 322 15.54 22.50 -17.23
CA GLU A 322 15.81 23.92 -17.00
C GLU A 322 15.21 24.76 -18.12
N VAL A 323 14.35 25.71 -17.76
CA VAL A 323 13.70 26.66 -18.65
C VAL A 323 14.09 28.06 -18.22
N ALA A 324 14.61 28.88 -19.14
CA ALA A 324 14.87 30.28 -18.85
C ALA A 324 13.76 31.16 -19.42
N HIS A 325 13.21 32.04 -18.58
CA HIS A 325 12.20 33.02 -18.99
C HIS A 325 12.46 34.33 -18.25
N GLU A 326 12.47 35.45 -18.98
CA GLU A 326 12.68 36.80 -18.43
C GLU A 326 13.93 36.92 -17.53
N GLY A 327 15.03 36.27 -17.92
CA GLY A 327 16.29 36.28 -17.17
C GLY A 327 16.28 35.45 -15.88
N ARG A 328 15.19 34.71 -15.59
CA ARG A 328 15.11 33.76 -14.47
C ARG A 328 15.18 32.33 -14.98
N ARG A 329 15.72 31.44 -14.13
CA ARG A 329 15.82 30.01 -14.39
C ARG A 329 14.78 29.26 -13.58
N TRP A 330 14.08 28.38 -14.27
CA TRP A 330 13.01 27.55 -13.75
C TRP A 330 13.36 26.10 -14.00
N TYR A 331 13.00 25.21 -13.09
CA TYR A 331 13.02 23.77 -13.34
C TYR A 331 11.59 23.30 -13.44
N VAL A 332 11.26 22.70 -14.58
CA VAL A 332 9.90 22.24 -14.86
C VAL A 332 9.90 20.75 -15.19
N GLY A 333 9.01 20.02 -14.54
CA GLY A 333 8.76 18.60 -14.79
C GLY A 333 7.27 18.35 -15.01
N VAL A 334 6.97 17.40 -15.88
CA VAL A 334 5.59 17.01 -16.21
C VAL A 334 5.36 15.59 -15.75
N ALA A 335 4.35 15.41 -14.91
CA ALA A 335 3.85 14.10 -14.52
C ALA A 335 2.40 13.95 -14.97
N SER A 336 2.08 12.82 -15.60
CA SER A 336 0.68 12.42 -15.73
C SER A 336 0.26 11.82 -14.39
N ALA A 337 -0.72 12.43 -13.74
CA ALA A 337 -1.31 11.90 -12.51
C ALA A 337 -2.50 10.98 -12.81
N ASN A 338 -2.46 10.29 -13.95
CA ASN A 338 -3.34 9.17 -14.25
C ASN A 338 -2.97 8.01 -13.33
N SER A 339 -3.19 8.19 -12.01
CA SER A 339 -3.50 7.06 -11.15
C SER A 339 -4.71 6.38 -11.79
N GLU A 340 -4.63 5.06 -11.95
CA GLU A 340 -5.68 4.18 -12.48
C GLU A 340 -6.96 4.18 -11.63
N SER A 341 -7.43 5.33 -11.14
CA SER A 341 -8.85 5.57 -11.19
C SER A 341 -9.18 5.73 -12.67
N THR A 342 -9.43 4.61 -13.36
CA THR A 342 -10.51 4.61 -14.34
C THR A 342 -11.61 5.47 -13.74
N PRO A 343 -12.13 6.49 -14.45
CA PRO A 343 -13.27 7.23 -13.94
C PRO A 343 -14.29 6.17 -13.57
N ALA A 344 -14.52 6.00 -12.27
CA ALA A 344 -15.56 5.14 -11.77
C ALA A 344 -16.77 5.55 -12.58
N ASP A 345 -17.23 4.60 -13.39
CA ASP A 345 -18.51 4.54 -14.04
C ASP A 345 -19.37 5.72 -13.57
N VAL A 346 -19.25 6.87 -14.24
CA VAL A 346 -20.24 7.93 -14.05
C VAL A 346 -21.44 7.33 -14.74
N LEU A 347 -22.14 6.47 -14.01
CA LEU A 347 -23.44 5.96 -14.40
C LEU A 347 -24.19 7.20 -14.87
N PRO A 348 -24.70 7.23 -16.10
CA PRO A 348 -25.41 8.39 -16.60
C PRO A 348 -26.46 8.73 -15.54
N THR A 349 -26.42 9.96 -15.02
CA THR A 349 -27.37 10.43 -14.02
C THR A 349 -28.76 9.97 -14.47
N PRO A 350 -29.46 9.14 -13.68
CA PRO A 350 -30.77 8.65 -14.10
C PRO A 350 -31.65 9.87 -14.39
N PRO A 351 -32.48 9.83 -15.45
CA PRO A 351 -33.34 10.95 -15.78
C PRO A 351 -34.18 11.35 -14.56
N PRO A 352 -34.47 12.65 -14.35
CA PRO A 352 -35.22 13.12 -13.20
C PRO A 352 -36.54 12.36 -13.11
N SER A 353 -36.82 11.80 -11.94
CA SER A 353 -38.04 11.02 -11.70
C SER A 353 -39.28 11.84 -12.09
N PRO A 354 -40.28 11.25 -12.76
CA PRO A 354 -41.49 11.95 -13.14
C PRO A 354 -42.14 12.56 -11.88
N ARG A 355 -42.49 13.85 -11.94
CA ARG A 355 -43.16 14.55 -10.83
C ARG A 355 -44.42 13.78 -10.46
N LEU A 356 -44.42 13.19 -9.26
CA LEU A 356 -45.61 12.58 -8.69
C LEU A 356 -46.68 13.66 -8.63
N ARG A 357 -47.74 13.49 -9.44
CA ARG A 357 -48.90 14.36 -9.34
C ARG A 357 -49.47 14.15 -7.93
N PRO A 358 -49.78 15.23 -7.19
CA PRO A 358 -50.39 15.10 -5.88
C PRO A 358 -51.67 14.28 -6.04
N VAL A 359 -51.70 13.14 -5.34
CA VAL A 359 -52.89 12.31 -5.23
C VAL A 359 -53.91 13.18 -4.51
N VAL A 360 -54.90 13.65 -5.26
CA VAL A 360 -56.05 14.37 -4.71
C VAL A 360 -56.75 13.42 -3.76
N ASN A 361 -56.67 13.74 -2.46
CA ASN A 361 -57.42 13.07 -1.40
C ASN A 361 -58.89 12.97 -1.79
N ARG A 362 -59.34 11.75 -2.08
CA ARG A 362 -60.77 11.43 -2.06
C ARG A 362 -61.19 11.26 -0.61
N ALA A 363 -62.25 11.98 -0.28
CA ALA A 363 -62.91 12.10 1.01
C ALA A 363 -63.38 10.74 1.59
N PRO A 364 -63.72 10.67 2.89
CA PRO A 364 -63.90 9.45 3.64
C PRO A 364 -65.27 8.82 3.34
N ALA A 365 -65.27 7.58 2.87
CA ALA A 365 -66.45 6.73 2.89
C ALA A 365 -66.31 5.71 4.01
N SER A 366 -67.22 5.84 4.99
CA SER A 366 -67.88 4.81 5.81
C SER A 366 -67.13 3.50 6.15
N PRO A 367 -67.02 3.12 7.43
CA PRO A 367 -66.45 1.85 7.84
C PRO A 367 -67.47 0.71 7.67
N ASP A 368 -67.14 -0.28 6.82
CA ASP A 368 -67.80 -1.59 6.81
C ASP A 368 -66.90 -2.59 7.58
N PRO A 369 -67.40 -3.28 8.62
CA PRO A 369 -66.61 -4.19 9.44
C PRO A 369 -66.76 -5.63 8.92
N SER A 370 -65.93 -6.03 7.94
CA SER A 370 -66.02 -7.42 7.44
C SER A 370 -64.75 -7.93 6.73
N PHE A 371 -63.55 -7.68 7.27
CA PHE A 371 -62.34 -8.41 6.85
C PHE A 371 -61.37 -8.66 8.02
N LEU A 372 -61.84 -9.43 9.01
CA LEU A 372 -60.99 -10.14 9.97
C LEU A 372 -61.37 -11.61 9.87
N ASN A 373 -60.72 -12.35 8.96
CA ASN A 373 -60.57 -13.81 9.01
C ASN A 373 -59.73 -14.29 7.81
N LEU A 374 -58.41 -14.15 7.91
CA LEU A 374 -57.46 -14.88 7.08
C LEU A 374 -56.11 -14.96 7.80
N ALA A 375 -56.13 -15.60 8.98
CA ALA A 375 -54.93 -16.01 9.70
C ALA A 375 -55.24 -17.31 10.47
N ALA A 376 -55.50 -18.40 9.74
CA ALA A 376 -55.48 -19.73 10.31
C ALA A 376 -55.24 -20.78 9.21
N ALA A 377 -54.38 -21.75 9.53
CA ALA A 377 -54.08 -22.99 8.79
C ALA A 377 -53.03 -22.92 7.67
N GLN A 378 -51.75 -22.87 8.06
CA GLN A 378 -50.73 -23.71 7.45
C GLN A 378 -49.91 -24.40 8.55
N ASN A 379 -50.44 -25.52 9.04
CA ASN A 379 -49.68 -26.52 9.78
C ASN A 379 -48.83 -27.30 8.77
N ILE A 380 -47.56 -26.91 8.63
CA ILE A 380 -46.53 -27.76 8.02
C ILE A 380 -45.88 -28.51 9.18
N ALA A 381 -46.11 -29.83 9.21
CA ALA A 381 -45.48 -30.75 10.14
C ALA A 381 -43.97 -30.75 9.94
N VAL A 382 -43.23 -30.24 10.93
CA VAL A 382 -41.78 -30.38 11.05
C VAL A 382 -41.50 -31.75 11.70
N PRO A 383 -40.67 -32.62 11.10
CA PRO A 383 -40.32 -33.88 11.71
C PRO A 383 -39.46 -33.64 12.97
N GLU A 384 -39.91 -34.24 14.06
CA GLU A 384 -39.30 -34.26 15.39
C GLU A 384 -37.88 -34.85 15.30
N ALA A 385 -36.87 -33.97 15.37
CA ALA A 385 -35.47 -34.38 15.49
C ALA A 385 -35.24 -34.91 16.91
N GLY A 386 -34.90 -36.19 17.00
CA GLY A 386 -34.62 -36.88 18.26
C GLY A 386 -33.48 -36.25 19.06
N PRO A 387 -33.42 -36.54 20.38
CA PRO A 387 -32.44 -35.92 21.28
C PRO A 387 -31.01 -36.29 20.88
N PRO A 388 -30.06 -35.34 20.92
CA PRO A 388 -28.67 -35.64 20.63
C PRO A 388 -28.13 -36.61 21.69
N SER A 389 -27.74 -37.80 21.24
CA SER A 389 -26.95 -38.74 22.02
C SER A 389 -25.79 -38.01 22.68
N ALA A 390 -25.76 -38.07 24.01
CA ALA A 390 -24.67 -37.57 24.82
C ALA A 390 -23.38 -38.30 24.46
N VAL A 391 -22.58 -37.69 23.57
CA VAL A 391 -21.21 -38.10 23.32
C VAL A 391 -20.42 -37.79 24.59
N SER A 392 -20.17 -38.82 25.40
CA SER A 392 -19.27 -38.76 26.53
C SER A 392 -17.87 -38.43 26.01
N LYS A 393 -17.47 -37.17 26.14
CA LYS A 393 -16.08 -36.76 25.90
C LYS A 393 -15.19 -37.57 26.86
N PRO A 394 -14.18 -38.30 26.37
CA PRO A 394 -13.27 -39.03 27.23
C PRO A 394 -12.56 -38.02 28.13
N ARG A 395 -12.73 -38.17 29.46
CA ARG A 395 -11.96 -37.39 30.42
C ARG A 395 -10.49 -37.69 30.16
N PRO A 396 -9.64 -36.68 29.89
CA PRO A 396 -8.22 -36.92 29.72
C PRO A 396 -7.69 -37.57 31.00
N SER A 397 -7.02 -38.71 30.85
CA SER A 397 -6.49 -39.44 31.99
C SER A 397 -5.48 -38.56 32.70
N MET A 398 -5.61 -38.43 34.03
CA MET A 398 -4.71 -37.62 34.86
C MET A 398 -3.23 -38.01 34.67
N TRP A 399 -2.98 -39.27 34.29
CA TRP A 399 -1.66 -39.80 33.95
C TRP A 399 -1.04 -39.20 32.67
N ALA A 400 -1.84 -38.86 31.66
CA ALA A 400 -1.33 -38.20 30.46
C ALA A 400 -0.85 -36.77 30.76
N LEU A 401 -1.54 -36.07 31.68
CA LEU A 401 -1.14 -34.73 32.12
C LEU A 401 0.18 -34.77 32.91
N ILE A 402 0.33 -35.74 33.83
CA ILE A 402 1.57 -35.93 34.60
C ILE A 402 2.74 -36.29 33.67
N GLY A 403 2.51 -37.15 32.67
CA GLY A 403 3.52 -37.50 31.67
C GLY A 403 3.98 -36.30 30.85
N TYR A 404 3.05 -35.43 30.43
CA TYR A 404 3.36 -34.22 29.67
C TYR A 404 4.19 -33.21 30.49
N ILE A 405 3.83 -33.00 31.76
CA ILE A 405 4.59 -32.11 32.66
C ILE A 405 6.01 -32.68 32.86
N GLY A 406 6.14 -33.98 33.09
CA GLY A 406 7.45 -34.63 33.23
C GLY A 406 8.34 -34.46 31.99
N PHE A 407 7.76 -34.65 30.79
CA PHE A 407 8.52 -34.52 29.52
C PHE A 407 8.93 -33.07 29.24
N SER A 408 8.05 -32.11 29.54
CA SER A 408 8.35 -30.68 29.37
C SER A 408 9.46 -30.18 30.31
N MET A 409 9.46 -30.64 31.56
CA MET A 409 10.52 -30.34 32.52
C MET A 409 11.87 -30.93 32.09
N LEU A 410 11.88 -32.17 31.58
CA LEU A 410 13.10 -32.82 31.10
C LEU A 410 13.72 -32.06 29.91
N GLY A 411 12.88 -31.59 28.97
CA GLY A 411 13.31 -30.76 27.85
C GLY A 411 13.89 -29.41 28.29
N TRP A 412 13.30 -28.78 29.32
CA TRP A 412 13.81 -27.53 29.88
C TRP A 412 15.17 -27.71 30.56
N VAL A 413 15.33 -28.76 31.37
CA VAL A 413 16.61 -29.10 32.02
C VAL A 413 17.70 -29.37 30.98
N ALA A 414 17.40 -30.14 29.93
CA ALA A 414 18.35 -30.40 28.84
C ALA A 414 18.80 -29.11 28.15
N ARG A 415 17.88 -28.17 27.92
CA ARG A 415 18.17 -26.87 27.28
C ARG A 415 19.05 -25.99 28.17
N VAL A 416 18.79 -25.94 29.48
CA VAL A 416 19.61 -25.19 30.44
C VAL A 416 21.04 -25.77 30.50
N VAL A 417 21.17 -27.10 30.57
CA VAL A 417 22.49 -27.77 30.56
C VAL A 417 23.25 -27.50 29.26
N PHE A 418 22.56 -27.50 28.12
CA PHE A 418 23.18 -27.23 26.82
C PHE A 418 23.64 -25.76 26.70
N CYS A 419 22.80 -24.80 27.09
CA CYS A 419 23.15 -23.38 27.13
C CYS A 419 24.34 -23.12 28.06
N TRP A 420 24.35 -23.73 29.25
CA TRP A 420 25.44 -23.58 30.21
C TRP A 420 26.76 -24.15 29.67
N ARG A 421 26.71 -25.30 29.00
CA ARG A 421 27.88 -25.94 28.39
C ARG A 421 28.42 -25.15 27.18
N TRP A 422 27.53 -24.49 26.43
CA TRP A 422 27.93 -23.60 25.33
C TRP A 422 28.61 -22.33 25.84
N TRP A 423 28.04 -21.68 26.86
CA TRP A 423 28.61 -20.46 27.47
C TRP A 423 30.00 -20.67 28.06
N ARG A 424 30.30 -21.86 28.59
CA ARG A 424 31.66 -22.19 29.07
C ARG A 424 32.69 -22.40 27.96
N LYS A 425 32.27 -22.69 26.72
CA LYS A 425 33.18 -23.04 25.62
C LYS A 425 33.52 -21.87 24.69
N THR A 426 32.89 -20.71 24.83
CA THR A 426 33.28 -19.52 24.07
C THR A 426 34.45 -18.81 24.77
N PRO A 427 35.69 -18.87 24.25
CA PRO A 427 36.79 -18.09 24.81
C PRO A 427 36.47 -16.60 24.65
N ARG A 428 36.50 -15.87 25.77
CA ARG A 428 36.43 -14.40 25.77
C ARG A 428 37.63 -13.87 25.00
N LYS A 429 37.46 -13.57 23.72
CA LYS A 429 38.43 -12.75 22.98
C LYS A 429 38.32 -11.33 23.54
N ALA A 430 39.36 -10.93 24.26
CA ALA A 430 39.53 -9.60 24.81
C ALA A 430 39.48 -8.57 23.67
N LEU A 431 38.63 -7.55 23.84
CA LEU A 431 38.68 -6.34 23.03
C LEU A 431 39.98 -5.60 23.36
N SER A 432 40.92 -5.65 22.42
CA SER A 432 42.10 -4.77 22.41
C SER A 432 41.68 -3.36 21.98
N ALA A 433 42.12 -2.37 22.77
CA ALA A 433 41.97 -0.94 22.54
C ALA A 433 42.63 -0.46 21.23
N PRO A 434 42.18 0.65 20.64
CA PRO A 434 42.83 1.25 19.48
C PRO A 434 44.10 1.99 19.88
N GLY A 435 45.23 1.60 19.28
CA GLY A 435 46.52 2.29 19.39
C GLY A 435 46.61 3.56 18.53
N PRO A 436 47.59 4.43 18.80
CA PRO A 436 47.68 5.77 18.22
C PRO A 436 48.23 5.76 16.78
N VAL A 437 47.82 6.78 16.03
CA VAL A 437 48.22 7.05 14.65
C VAL A 437 49.64 7.62 14.64
N ASP A 438 50.56 6.87 14.03
CA ASP A 438 51.91 7.35 13.73
C ASP A 438 51.91 8.18 12.44
N GLU A 439 52.42 9.40 12.58
CA GLU A 439 52.88 10.27 11.51
C GLU A 439 54.15 9.72 10.84
N ARG A 440 54.38 10.19 9.60
CA ARG A 440 55.63 10.23 8.81
C ARG A 440 55.78 9.18 7.73
N THR A 441 55.66 9.62 6.48
CA THR A 441 56.71 9.45 5.43
C THR A 441 56.43 10.39 4.24
N PRO A 442 57.38 10.63 3.31
CA PRO A 442 57.95 11.95 3.13
C PRO A 442 57.71 12.58 1.76
N LEU A 443 58.06 13.86 1.70
CA LEU A 443 58.35 14.67 0.51
C LEU A 443 59.22 13.91 -0.51
N LEU A 444 58.77 13.88 -1.76
CA LEU A 444 59.65 13.91 -2.92
C LEU A 444 58.98 14.72 -4.03
N ALA A 445 59.66 15.81 -4.36
CA ALA A 445 59.38 16.69 -5.46
C ALA A 445 59.64 15.96 -6.79
N ASP A 446 58.83 16.27 -7.80
CA ASP A 446 59.39 16.39 -9.15
C ASP A 446 58.58 17.41 -9.97
N GLU A 447 59.28 18.47 -10.35
CA GLU A 447 58.85 19.51 -11.27
C GLU A 447 58.69 18.94 -12.68
N ARG A 448 57.51 19.13 -13.29
CA ARG A 448 57.44 19.31 -14.74
C ARG A 448 56.53 20.47 -15.10
N ARG A 449 57.18 21.57 -15.48
CA ARG A 449 56.61 22.71 -16.19
C ARG A 449 55.92 22.24 -17.48
N GLN A 450 54.60 22.35 -17.54
CA GLN A 450 53.86 22.39 -18.80
C GLN A 450 53.46 23.84 -19.08
N ARG A 451 53.96 24.37 -20.21
CA ARG A 451 53.62 25.67 -20.76
C ARG A 451 52.12 25.69 -21.13
N GLN A 452 51.36 26.61 -20.54
CA GLN A 452 50.04 26.99 -21.06
C GLN A 452 50.22 27.90 -22.29
N PRO A 453 49.52 27.63 -23.41
CA PRO A 453 49.32 28.63 -24.43
C PRO A 453 48.20 29.59 -24.00
N THR A 454 48.53 30.88 -23.93
CA THR A 454 47.55 31.97 -23.79
C THR A 454 46.74 32.05 -25.09
N VAL A 455 45.54 31.49 -25.09
CA VAL A 455 44.54 31.74 -26.14
C VAL A 455 43.74 32.96 -25.72
N GLN A 456 43.96 34.09 -26.42
CA GLN A 456 43.05 35.23 -26.35
C GLN A 456 41.74 34.82 -27.03
N VAL A 457 40.69 34.66 -26.23
CA VAL A 457 39.32 34.44 -26.72
C VAL A 457 38.72 35.82 -26.98
N GLU A 458 38.65 36.15 -28.25
CA GLU A 458 37.86 37.27 -28.78
C GLU A 458 36.38 37.01 -28.44
N SER A 459 35.80 37.85 -27.59
CA SER A 459 34.42 37.74 -27.14
C SER A 459 33.47 38.21 -28.23
N THR A 460 33.17 37.34 -29.18
CA THR A 460 32.07 37.54 -30.12
C THR A 460 30.75 37.47 -29.34
N PRO A 461 29.88 38.50 -29.38
CA PRO A 461 28.58 38.46 -28.71
C PRO A 461 27.75 37.33 -29.32
N THR A 462 27.71 36.21 -28.63
CA THR A 462 26.97 35.03 -29.03
C THR A 462 25.50 35.38 -28.88
N ARG A 463 24.74 35.39 -29.98
CA ARG A 463 23.28 35.48 -29.96
C ARG A 463 22.75 34.59 -28.83
N PRO A 464 21.83 35.09 -27.98
CA PRO A 464 21.27 34.25 -26.92
C PRO A 464 20.68 33.01 -27.56
N ARG A 465 21.30 31.85 -27.31
CA ARG A 465 20.76 30.56 -27.72
C ARG A 465 19.37 30.47 -27.09
N SER A 466 18.34 30.40 -27.93
CA SER A 466 16.98 30.13 -27.48
C SER A 466 17.02 28.83 -26.68
N ILE A 467 16.81 28.92 -25.36
CA ILE A 467 16.77 27.75 -24.50
C ILE A 467 15.52 26.96 -24.91
N PRO A 468 15.64 25.66 -25.24
CA PRO A 468 14.53 24.88 -25.76
C PRO A 468 13.40 24.82 -24.73
N GLY A 469 12.19 25.19 -25.15
CA GLY A 469 10.99 24.93 -24.36
C GLY A 469 10.76 23.44 -24.21
N ILE A 470 10.11 23.03 -23.11
CA ILE A 470 9.68 21.64 -22.94
C ILE A 470 8.47 21.45 -23.81
N SER A 471 8.44 20.38 -24.59
CA SER A 471 7.25 19.97 -25.29
C SER A 471 7.00 18.49 -25.06
N THR A 472 5.85 18.16 -24.49
CA THR A 472 5.48 16.78 -24.17
C THR A 472 4.05 16.51 -24.62
N THR A 473 3.79 15.30 -25.09
CA THR A 473 2.43 14.83 -25.34
C THR A 473 1.81 14.44 -24.01
N VAL A 474 0.57 14.85 -23.82
CA VAL A 474 -0.20 14.68 -22.60
C VAL A 474 -1.46 13.91 -22.96
N GLN A 475 -1.73 12.83 -22.24
CA GLN A 475 -2.96 12.08 -22.42
C GLN A 475 -4.13 12.79 -21.74
N GLN A 476 -5.36 12.46 -22.14
CA GLN A 476 -6.55 12.90 -21.45
C GLN A 476 -6.45 12.51 -19.96
N GLY A 477 -6.86 13.42 -19.07
CA GLY A 477 -6.83 13.19 -17.62
C GLY A 477 -6.14 14.31 -16.83
N LYS A 478 -5.66 13.95 -15.65
CA LYS A 478 -5.04 14.91 -14.71
C LYS A 478 -3.54 14.99 -14.97
N VAL A 479 -3.08 16.22 -15.18
CA VAL A 479 -1.69 16.53 -15.51
C VAL A 479 -1.13 17.39 -14.40
N VAL A 480 0.03 17.03 -13.90
CA VAL A 480 0.70 17.75 -12.83
C VAL A 480 1.99 18.35 -13.39
N LEU A 481 2.07 19.68 -13.31
CA LEU A 481 3.27 20.43 -13.61
C LEU A 481 3.98 20.79 -12.31
N LEU A 482 5.21 20.33 -12.18
CA LEU A 482 6.08 20.64 -11.05
C LEU A 482 7.01 21.77 -11.47
N VAL A 483 6.97 22.89 -10.75
CA VAL A 483 7.73 24.11 -11.09
C VAL A 483 8.58 24.52 -9.89
N ARG A 484 9.88 24.77 -10.09
CA ARG A 484 10.78 25.33 -9.08
C ARG A 484 11.51 26.55 -9.63
N GLY A 485 11.67 27.61 -8.84
CA GLY A 485 12.46 28.80 -9.22
C GLY A 485 11.72 30.14 -9.24
N GLY A 486 10.43 30.16 -8.85
CA GLY A 486 9.63 31.38 -8.72
C GLY A 486 8.12 31.08 -8.72
N THR A 487 7.26 32.09 -8.85
CA THR A 487 5.80 31.94 -8.89
C THR A 487 5.30 31.44 -10.26
N PRO A 488 4.38 30.45 -10.32
CA PRO A 488 3.97 29.77 -11.54
C PRO A 488 3.26 30.69 -12.55
N GLU A 489 2.67 31.80 -12.09
CA GLU A 489 2.03 32.84 -12.94
C GLU A 489 2.96 33.39 -14.04
N LYS A 490 4.27 33.24 -13.87
CA LYS A 490 5.28 33.73 -14.82
C LYS A 490 5.81 32.68 -15.78
N VAL A 491 5.34 31.44 -15.68
CA VAL A 491 5.76 30.36 -16.57
C VAL A 491 4.69 30.22 -17.66
N PRO A 492 4.98 30.60 -18.92
CA PRO A 492 4.01 30.42 -19.99
C PRO A 492 3.83 28.93 -20.25
N VAL A 493 2.64 28.43 -19.97
CA VAL A 493 2.21 27.06 -20.27
C VAL A 493 1.14 27.14 -21.36
N LEU A 494 1.42 26.51 -22.49
CA LEU A 494 0.52 26.40 -23.64
C LEU A 494 0.16 24.94 -23.78
N LEU A 495 -1.11 24.61 -23.55
CA LEU A 495 -1.67 23.28 -23.77
C LEU A 495 -2.50 23.30 -25.05
N ASP A 496 -2.04 22.59 -26.08
CA ASP A 496 -2.79 22.39 -27.32
C ASP A 496 -3.99 21.48 -27.01
N GLY A 497 -5.12 22.07 -26.63
CA GLY A 497 -6.37 21.37 -26.30
C GLY A 497 -7.28 22.13 -25.33
N ASN A 498 -8.48 21.62 -25.10
CA ASN A 498 -9.41 22.11 -24.05
C ASN A 498 -8.90 21.69 -22.67
N ALA A 499 -7.84 22.32 -22.18
CA ALA A 499 -7.34 22.13 -20.82
C ALA A 499 -7.81 23.26 -19.93
N GLU A 500 -8.31 22.92 -18.75
CA GLU A 500 -8.66 23.90 -17.72
C GLU A 500 -7.64 23.80 -16.59
N GLU A 501 -6.97 24.91 -16.28
CA GLU A 501 -6.17 25.04 -15.07
C GLU A 501 -7.10 24.97 -13.87
N LYS A 502 -6.84 24.00 -12.98
CA LYS A 502 -7.75 23.70 -11.88
C LYS A 502 -7.23 24.24 -10.56
N ARG A 503 -5.92 24.16 -10.33
CA ARG A 503 -5.35 24.39 -9.00
C ARG A 503 -3.86 24.68 -9.04
N VAL A 504 -3.43 25.69 -8.31
CA VAL A 504 -2.02 25.95 -7.97
C VAL A 504 -1.81 25.68 -6.49
N LEU A 505 -0.85 24.82 -6.16
CA LEU A 505 -0.46 24.51 -4.79
C LEU A 505 1.00 24.91 -4.57
N LYS A 506 1.23 25.83 -3.62
CA LYS A 506 2.59 26.12 -3.15
C LYS A 506 3.05 24.99 -2.23
N MET A 507 4.16 24.37 -2.59
CA MET A 507 4.81 23.31 -1.83
C MET A 507 6.02 23.86 -1.07
N LYS A 508 6.73 22.99 -0.34
CA LYS A 508 7.98 23.35 0.33
C LYS A 508 9.08 23.71 -0.70
N MET A 509 10.08 24.49 -0.27
CA MET A 509 11.29 24.82 -1.05
C MET A 509 11.05 25.54 -2.40
N ASP A 510 10.10 26.49 -2.42
CA ASP A 510 9.74 27.27 -3.61
C ASP A 510 9.35 26.41 -4.82
N MET A 511 8.78 25.24 -4.53
CA MET A 511 8.17 24.36 -5.52
C MET A 511 6.67 24.63 -5.60
N TYR A 512 6.12 24.57 -6.80
CA TYR A 512 4.70 24.72 -7.07
C TYR A 512 4.23 23.50 -7.85
N LEU A 513 3.05 23.04 -7.48
CA LEU A 513 2.32 21.99 -8.17
C LEU A 513 1.13 22.66 -8.86
N VAL A 514 1.11 22.63 -10.19
CA VAL A 514 0.00 23.14 -11.00
C VAL A 514 -0.75 21.95 -11.59
N GLU A 515 -2.03 21.84 -11.27
CA GLU A 515 -2.91 20.78 -11.75
C GLU A 515 -3.73 21.27 -12.94
N PHE A 516 -3.61 20.54 -14.05
CA PHE A 516 -4.43 20.73 -15.23
C PHE A 516 -5.33 19.51 -15.43
N VAL A 517 -6.53 19.73 -15.98
CA VAL A 517 -7.39 18.66 -16.47
C VAL A 517 -7.45 18.76 -17.99
N ALA A 518 -6.77 17.85 -18.67
CA ALA A 518 -6.79 17.75 -20.12
C ALA A 518 -8.03 16.96 -20.56
N ARG A 519 -8.98 17.59 -21.25
CA ARG A 519 -10.21 16.92 -21.74
C ARG A 519 -9.97 16.02 -22.95
N SER A 520 -8.87 16.22 -23.65
CA SER A 520 -8.41 15.40 -24.77
C SER A 520 -6.90 15.24 -24.71
N ALA A 521 -6.37 14.23 -25.40
CA ALA A 521 -4.93 14.16 -25.63
C ALA A 521 -4.47 15.43 -26.38
N GLY A 522 -3.31 15.95 -26.01
CA GLY A 522 -2.80 17.22 -26.52
C GLY A 522 -1.31 17.36 -26.31
N ARG A 523 -0.74 18.46 -26.81
CA ARG A 523 0.68 18.79 -26.64
C ARG A 523 0.81 19.91 -25.62
N MET A 524 1.55 19.68 -24.54
CA MET A 524 1.89 20.72 -23.58
C MET A 524 3.26 21.29 -23.92
N THR A 525 3.33 22.60 -24.06
CA THR A 525 4.56 23.37 -24.24
C THR A 525 4.77 24.31 -23.06
N VAL A 526 5.99 24.34 -22.53
CA VAL A 526 6.38 25.22 -21.42
C VAL A 526 7.59 26.04 -21.84
N GLY A 527 7.49 27.36 -21.70
CA GLY A 527 8.63 28.27 -21.86
C GLY A 527 8.89 28.82 -23.26
N SER A 528 8.24 28.30 -24.31
CA SER A 528 8.28 28.89 -25.64
C SER A 528 7.09 29.82 -25.86
N ARG A 529 7.31 31.13 -25.99
CA ARG A 529 6.37 31.94 -26.78
C ARG A 529 6.50 31.47 -28.24
N PRO A 530 5.39 31.21 -28.95
CA PRO A 530 5.44 30.89 -30.37
C PRO A 530 6.13 31.97 -31.19
#